data_AF-A0A9W9DFL3-F1
#
_entry.id   AF-A0A9W9DFL3-F1
#
_cell.length_a   1.000
_cell.length_b   1.000
_cell.length_c   1.000
_cell.angle_alpha   90.00
_cell.angle_beta   90.00
_cell.angle_gamma   90.00
#
_symmetry.space_group_name_H-M   'P 1'
#
loop_
_entity.id
_entity.type
_entity.pdbx_description
1 polymer ?
#
loop_
_entity_poly.entity_id
_entity_poly.type
_entity_poly.pdbx_seq_one_letter_code
_entity_poly.pdbx_strand_id
1 'polypeptide(L)' 'HIPRPPNAFILFRSAFIRSRKISSEIEGNHSTLSKIIGRVWRSLPPPERAEWEARARIAQEEHRLRYPDWRFSP' A
#
# COMPACT_ATOMS: atom_id res chain seq x y z
N HIS A 1 -10.22 -2.23 -17.01
CA HIS A 1 -10.22 -2.94 -15.72
C HIS A 1 -9.87 -1.94 -14.62
N ILE A 2 -10.75 -1.73 -13.63
CA ILE A 2 -10.51 -0.77 -12.53
C ILE A 2 -9.77 -1.52 -11.40
N PRO A 3 -8.57 -1.07 -11.00
CA PRO A 3 -7.78 -1.74 -9.97
C PRO A 3 -8.43 -1.60 -8.59
N ARG A 4 -8.09 -2.52 -7.67
CA ARG A 4 -8.55 -2.43 -6.29
C ARG A 4 -8.00 -1.16 -5.62
N PRO A 5 -8.77 -0.52 -4.72
CA PRO A 5 -8.21 0.53 -3.88
C PRO A 5 -7.07 -0.04 -3.01
N PRO A 6 -5.96 0.71 -2.83
CA PRO A 6 -4.83 0.24 -2.06
C PRO A 6 -5.19 0.15 -0.57
N ASN A 7 -4.82 -0.96 0.08
CA ASN A 7 -4.90 -1.06 1.53
C ASN A 7 -3.70 -0.36 2.21
N ALA A 8 -3.73 -0.30 3.54
CA ALA A 8 -2.71 0.40 4.34
C ALA A 8 -1.28 -0.09 4.05
N PHE A 9 -1.09 -1.41 3.91
CA PHE A 9 0.21 -1.99 3.58
C PHE A 9 0.68 -1.63 2.17
N ILE A 10 -0.22 -1.61 1.18
CA ILE A 10 0.13 -1.19 -0.20
C ILE A 10 0.57 0.26 -0.22
N LEU A 11 -0.16 1.15 0.47
CA LEU A 11 0.23 2.57 0.61
C LEU A 11 1.59 2.72 1.28
N PHE A 12 1.80 2.03 2.40
CA PHE A 12 3.06 2.04 3.13
C PHE A 12 4.21 1.53 2.25
N ARG A 13 4.04 0.39 1.56
CA ARG A 13 5.06 -0.18 0.66
C ARG A 13 5.45 0.81 -0.43
N SER A 14 4.47 1.42 -1.10
CA SER A 14 4.73 2.41 -2.15
C SER A 14 5.49 3.64 -1.62
N ALA A 15 5.13 4.13 -0.43
CA ALA A 15 5.83 5.23 0.22
C ALA A 15 7.27 4.84 0.64
N PHE A 16 7.45 3.64 1.20
CA PHE A 16 8.75 3.13 1.63
C PHE A 16 9.73 3.00 0.46
N ILE A 17 9.28 2.40 -0.65
CA ILE A 17 10.09 2.26 -1.88
C ILE A 17 10.50 3.63 -2.41
N ARG A 18 9.55 4.57 -2.47
CA ARG A 18 9.82 5.95 -2.91
C ARG A 18 10.82 6.67 -2.01
N SER A 19 10.69 6.52 -0.69
CA SER A 19 11.56 7.19 0.30
C SER A 19 13.02 6.74 0.21
N ARG A 20 13.25 5.47 -0.12
CA ARG A 20 14.59 4.86 -0.13
C ARG A 20 15.33 5.05 -1.45
N LYS A 21 14.77 5.79 -2.42
CA LYS A 21 15.30 5.95 -3.80
C LYS A 21 15.78 4.62 -4.39
N ILE A 22 15.04 3.54 -4.11
CA ILE A 22 15.39 2.20 -4.60
C ILE A 22 15.27 2.29 -6.13
N SER A 23 16.39 2.15 -6.84
CA SER A 23 16.38 2.13 -8.31
C SER A 23 15.57 0.93 -8.79
N SER A 24 14.96 1.05 -9.97
CA SER A 24 14.19 -0.02 -10.61
C SER A 24 14.98 -1.33 -10.80
N GLU A 25 16.32 -1.27 -10.73
CA GLU A 25 17.22 -2.43 -10.76
C GLU A 25 17.13 -3.27 -9.48
N ILE A 26 17.01 -2.63 -8.32
CA ILE A 26 16.81 -3.30 -7.02
C ILE A 26 15.37 -3.80 -6.87
N GLU A 27 14.41 -3.17 -7.56
CA GLU A 27 13.05 -3.71 -7.70
C GLU A 27 13.02 -5.12 -8.32
N GLY A 28 14.01 -5.52 -9.13
CA GLY A 28 14.14 -6.88 -9.66
C GLY A 28 14.09 -7.99 -8.58
N ASN A 29 14.43 -7.67 -7.33
CA ASN A 29 14.29 -8.56 -6.18
C ASN A 29 13.08 -8.20 -5.28
N HIS A 30 11.92 -7.97 -5.93
CA HIS A 30 10.66 -7.65 -5.25
C HIS A 30 10.27 -8.63 -4.13
N SER A 31 10.67 -9.91 -4.23
CA SER A 31 10.38 -10.92 -3.20
C SER A 31 11.09 -10.59 -1.88
N THR A 32 12.39 -10.28 -1.93
CA THR A 32 13.18 -9.96 -0.74
C THR A 32 12.74 -8.62 -0.16
N LEU A 33 12.51 -7.63 -1.03
CA LEU A 33 12.05 -6.31 -0.61
C LEU A 33 10.69 -6.38 0.09
N SER A 34 9.75 -7.17 -0.45
CA SER A 34 8.44 -7.35 0.17
C SER A 34 8.51 -8.06 1.53
N LYS A 35 9.44 -9.01 1.69
CA LYS A 35 9.71 -9.64 3.00
C LYS A 35 10.25 -8.63 4.02
N ILE A 36 11.19 -7.77 3.61
CA ILE A 36 11.75 -6.73 4.49
C ILE A 36 10.69 -5.72 4.88
N ILE A 37 9.97 -5.15 3.89
CA ILE A 37 8.90 -4.18 4.14
C ILE A 37 7.80 -4.80 5.01
N GLY A 38 7.47 -6.08 4.80
CA GLY A 38 6.53 -6.80 5.64
C GLY A 38 6.99 -6.97 7.09
N ARG A 39 8.30 -7.01 7.37
CA ARG A 39 8.82 -6.97 8.75
C ARG A 39 8.71 -5.58 9.34
N VAL A 40 9.12 -4.55 8.59
CA VAL A 40 9.02 -3.14 9.03
C VAL A 40 7.58 -2.76 9.34
N TRP A 41 6.64 -3.14 8.47
CA TRP A 41 5.20 -2.91 8.67
C TRP A 41 4.70 -3.52 9.98
N ARG A 42 5.13 -4.75 10.31
CA ARG A 42 4.74 -5.42 11.57
C ARG A 42 5.40 -4.79 12.80
N SER A 43 6.54 -4.14 12.64
CA SER A 43 7.24 -3.44 13.73
C SER A 43 6.82 -1.97 13.87
N LEU A 44 5.92 -1.45 13.03
CA LEU A 44 5.46 -0.07 13.15
C LEU A 44 4.74 0.15 14.48
N PRO A 45 4.98 1.28 15.17
CA PRO A 45 4.18 1.69 16.29
C PRO A 45 2.69 1.78 15.93
N PRO A 46 1.77 1.47 16.87
CA PRO A 46 0.33 1.64 16.64
C PRO A 46 -0.09 2.99 16.05
N PRO A 47 0.43 4.16 16.49
CA PRO A 47 0.02 5.44 15.91
C PRO A 47 0.44 5.61 14.45
N GLU A 48 1.65 5.16 14.08
CA GLU A 48 2.10 5.23 12.68
C GLU A 48 1.28 4.31 11.79
N ARG A 49 0.99 3.09 12.28
CA ARG A 49 0.14 2.15 11.54
C ARG A 49 -1.28 2.69 11.36
N ALA A 50 -1.84 3.35 12.37
CA ALA A 50 -3.16 3.97 12.33
C ALA A 50 -3.25 5.07 11.25
N GLU A 51 -2.17 5.83 11.01
CA GLU A 51 -2.11 6.82 9.94
C GLU A 51 -2.31 6.16 8.55
N TRP A 52 -1.64 5.03 8.30
CA TRP A 52 -1.77 4.29 7.05
C TRP A 52 -3.15 3.65 6.89
N GLU A 53 -3.74 3.17 7.98
CA GLU A 53 -5.11 2.64 8.00
C GLU A 53 -6.13 3.73 7.72
N ALA A 54 -5.96 4.94 8.27
CA ALA A 54 -6.80 6.10 7.97
C ALA A 54 -6.70 6.50 6.50
N ARG A 55 -5.49 6.54 5.94
CA ARG A 55 -5.27 6.82 4.50
C ARG A 55 -5.92 5.76 3.61
N ALA A 56 -5.85 4.48 3.99
CA ALA A 56 -6.48 3.40 3.25
C ALA A 56 -8.02 3.51 3.25
N ARG A 57 -8.61 3.92 4.39
CA ARG A 57 -10.04 4.19 4.48
C ARG A 57 -10.47 5.31 3.52
N ILE A 58 -9.72 6.42 3.50
CA ILE A 58 -9.97 7.54 2.59
C ILE A 58 -9.88 7.05 1.12
N ALA A 59 -8.82 6.33 0.76
CA ALA A 59 -8.66 5.81 -0.60
C ALA A 59 -9.79 4.85 -1.01
N GLN A 60 -10.31 4.05 -0.07
CA GLN A 60 -11.45 3.18 -0.30
C GLN A 60 -12.75 3.97 -0.50
N GLU A 61 -12.98 5.02 0.28
CA GLU A 61 -14.12 5.92 0.16
C GLU A 61 -14.08 6.67 -1.17
N GLU A 62 -12.95 7.28 -1.52
CA GLU A 62 -12.73 7.94 -2.80
C GLU A 62 -12.97 6.99 -3.98
N HIS A 63 -12.47 5.75 -3.89
CA HIS A 63 -12.70 4.74 -4.92
C HIS A 63 -14.19 4.39 -5.06
N ARG A 64 -14.92 4.28 -3.95
CA ARG A 64 -16.37 4.01 -3.96
C ARG A 64 -17.16 5.18 -4.56
N LEU A 65 -16.79 6.42 -4.24
CA LEU A 65 -17.41 7.61 -4.80
C LEU A 65 -17.14 7.74 -6.30
N ARG A 66 -15.90 7.43 -6.72
CA ARG A 66 -15.50 7.52 -8.13
C ARG A 66 -16.07 6.38 -8.98
N TYR A 67 -16.25 5.21 -8.39
CA TYR A 67 -16.73 4.00 -9.06
C TYR A 67 -17.85 3.33 -8.27
N PRO A 68 -19.06 3.90 -8.26
CA PRO A 68 -20.18 3.40 -7.46
C PRO A 68 -20.64 1.99 -7.87
N ASP A 69 -20.55 1.67 -9.16
CA ASP A 69 -20.93 0.36 -9.71
C ASP A 69 -19.78 -0.66 -9.70
N TRP A 70 -18.60 -0.27 -9.20
CA TRP A 70 -17.45 -1.16 -9.19
C TRP A 70 -17.65 -2.30 -8.20
N ARG A 71 -17.43 -3.52 -8.71
CA ARG A 71 -17.31 -4.74 -7.92
C ARG A 71 -16.04 -5.45 -8.29
N PHE A 72 -15.38 -6.02 -7.29
CA PHE A 72 -14.22 -6.86 -7.51
C PHE A 72 -14.65 -8.18 -8.16
N SER A 73 -14.11 -8.48 -9.34
CA SER A 73 -14.19 -9.79 -9.98
C SER A 73 -12.79 -10.42 -9.97
N PRO A 74 -12.58 -11.50 -9.21
CA PRO A 74 -11.30 -12.22 -9.18
C PRO A 74 -10.98 -12.90 -10.51
#